data_AF-A0A973ISJ4-F1
#
_entry.id   AF-A0A973ISJ4-F1
#
_cell.length_a   1.000
_cell.length_b   1.000
_cell.length_c   1.000
_cell.angle_alpha   90.00
_cell.angle_beta   90.00
_cell.angle_gamma   90.00
#
_symmetry.space_group_name_H-M   'P 1'
#
loop_
_entity.id
_entity.type
_entity.pdbx_description
1 polymer ?
#
loop_
_entity_poly.entity_id
_entity_poly.type
_entity_poly.pdbx_seq_one_letter_code
_entity_poly.pdbx_strand_id
1 'polypeptide(L)'
;PVQVAAFAFSLAASFVTYSLAKSQGQVSRLPLVLSGVVVSAFFTALVSILKFLVDPHKLASIVYWLMGSFSLADWPSVWISASGCAAACVPLHLMRWRLNALSMGDEEARALGVNVERDRLIMVAAASLAVGCAVSVSGIIGWVGLMVPHLVRMMIGPDHRVLLPFSMAAGAAFMVFADTLARNLASFDIPVGIITALCGTPFFVYLMRKGAAESWGK
;
A
#
# COMPACT_ATOMS: atom_id res chain seq x y z
N PRO A 1 10.56 5.78 19.68
CA PRO A 1 9.10 5.61 19.44
C PRO A 1 8.83 4.56 18.36
N VAL A 2 7.81 3.72 18.54
CA VAL A 2 7.46 2.62 17.62
C VAL A 2 7.20 3.12 16.18
N GLN A 3 6.65 4.31 16.03
CA GLN A 3 6.35 4.94 14.74
C GLN A 3 7.62 5.18 13.91
N VAL A 4 8.68 5.72 14.54
CA VAL A 4 9.95 6.00 13.86
C VAL A 4 10.63 4.71 13.42
N ALA A 5 10.60 3.68 14.28
CA ALA A 5 11.15 2.36 13.93
C ALA A 5 10.37 1.72 12.79
N ALA A 6 9.03 1.69 12.87
CA ALA A 6 8.16 1.15 11.82
C ALA A 6 8.40 1.86 10.48
N PHE A 7 8.48 3.19 10.50
CA PHE A 7 8.79 3.99 9.32
C PHE A 7 10.17 3.64 8.74
N ALA A 8 11.23 3.63 9.55
CA ALA A 8 12.58 3.32 9.09
C ALA A 8 12.68 1.90 8.50
N PHE A 9 12.09 0.91 9.16
CA PHE A 9 12.07 -0.47 8.65
C PHE A 9 11.24 -0.62 7.38
N SER A 10 10.16 0.15 7.19
CA SER A 10 9.37 0.13 5.95
C SER A 10 10.16 0.64 4.74
N LEU A 11 10.94 1.71 4.94
CA LEU A 11 11.83 2.25 3.91
C LEU A 11 13.00 1.30 3.64
N ALA A 12 13.60 0.74 4.69
CA ALA A 12 14.66 -0.26 4.55
C ALA A 12 14.18 -1.49 3.78
N ALA A 13 13.00 -2.03 4.11
CA ALA A 13 12.41 -3.17 3.41
C ALA A 13 12.14 -2.86 1.93
N SER A 14 11.61 -1.67 1.63
CA SER A 14 11.38 -1.21 0.26
C SER A 14 12.68 -1.06 -0.53
N PHE A 15 13.72 -0.49 0.11
CA PHE A 15 15.04 -0.33 -0.49
C PHE A 15 15.71 -1.66 -0.79
N VAL A 16 15.67 -2.61 0.16
CA VAL A 16 16.20 -3.97 -0.03
C VAL A 16 15.45 -4.68 -1.16
N THR A 17 14.12 -4.57 -1.19
CA THR A 17 13.27 -5.15 -2.24
C THR A 17 13.67 -4.62 -3.62
N TYR A 18 13.78 -3.30 -3.77
CA TYR A 18 14.15 -2.67 -5.04
C TYR A 18 15.59 -3.02 -5.47
N SER A 19 16.52 -3.06 -4.51
CA SER A 19 17.93 -3.41 -4.77
C SER A 19 18.09 -4.85 -5.22
N LEU A 20 17.37 -5.79 -4.60
CA LEU A 20 17.39 -7.20 -4.96
C LEU A 20 16.74 -7.45 -6.33
N ALA A 21 15.72 -6.65 -6.68
CA ALA A 21 15.03 -6.74 -7.96
C ALA A 21 15.85 -6.20 -9.15
N LYS A 22 16.87 -5.38 -8.87
CA LYS A 22 17.70 -4.74 -9.89
C LYS A 22 18.73 -5.73 -10.41
N SER A 23 18.59 -6.13 -11.68
CA SER A 23 19.55 -6.98 -12.39
C SER A 23 20.05 -6.25 -13.62
N GLN A 24 21.38 -6.18 -13.80
CA GLN A 24 22.03 -5.50 -14.93
C GLN A 24 21.56 -4.05 -15.17
N GLY A 25 21.23 -3.33 -14.11
CA GLY A 25 20.76 -1.94 -14.19
C GLY A 25 19.24 -1.78 -14.37
N GLN A 26 18.53 -2.81 -14.83
CA GLN A 26 17.11 -2.76 -15.11
C GLN A 26 16.28 -3.45 -14.00
N VAL A 27 15.07 -2.93 -13.76
CA VAL A 27 14.10 -3.52 -12.82
C VAL A 27 12.92 -4.04 -13.63
N SER A 28 12.90 -5.36 -13.85
CA SER A 28 11.76 -6.03 -14.46
C SER A 28 10.64 -6.28 -13.43
N ARG A 29 9.41 -6.41 -13.91
CA ARG A 29 8.20 -6.55 -13.08
C ARG A 29 8.24 -7.82 -12.21
N LEU A 30 8.62 -8.96 -12.80
CA LEU A 30 8.64 -10.25 -12.11
C LEU A 30 9.69 -10.33 -11.00
N PRO A 31 10.97 -9.96 -11.22
CA PRO A 31 11.96 -9.90 -10.15
C PRO A 31 11.53 -9.00 -8.99
N LEU A 32 10.90 -7.85 -9.26
CA LEU A 32 10.44 -6.94 -8.20
C LEU A 32 9.37 -7.58 -7.31
N VAL A 33 8.42 -8.31 -7.90
CA VAL A 33 7.40 -9.04 -7.15
C VAL A 33 8.04 -10.16 -6.32
N LEU A 34 8.92 -10.97 -6.92
CA LEU A 34 9.60 -12.07 -6.23
C LEU A 34 10.48 -11.57 -5.07
N SER A 35 11.26 -10.50 -5.29
CA SER A 35 12.04 -9.87 -4.23
C SER A 35 11.16 -9.39 -3.08
N GLY A 36 10.00 -8.80 -3.39
CA GLY A 36 9.04 -8.37 -2.37
C GLY A 36 8.51 -9.53 -1.53
N VAL A 37 8.17 -10.67 -2.17
CA VAL A 37 7.74 -11.88 -1.46
C VAL A 37 8.82 -12.42 -0.52
N VAL A 38 10.07 -12.48 -0.99
CA VAL A 38 11.21 -12.95 -0.18
C VAL A 38 11.46 -12.03 1.01
N VAL A 39 11.50 -10.71 0.78
CA VAL A 39 11.73 -9.72 1.85
C VAL A 39 10.58 -9.74 2.87
N SER A 40 9.33 -9.86 2.41
CA SER A 40 8.17 -9.99 3.30
C SER A 40 8.26 -11.24 4.18
N ALA A 41 8.65 -12.39 3.61
CA ALA A 41 8.83 -13.63 4.37
C ALA A 41 9.93 -13.49 5.44
N PHE A 42 11.05 -12.85 5.10
CA PHE A 42 12.14 -12.57 6.02
C PHE A 42 11.70 -11.70 7.20
N PHE A 43 11.05 -10.56 6.95
CA PHE A 43 10.56 -9.68 8.03
C PHE A 43 9.46 -10.34 8.87
N THR A 44 8.62 -11.18 8.25
CA THR A 44 7.61 -11.97 8.97
C THR A 44 8.28 -12.96 9.94
N ALA A 45 9.36 -13.62 9.53
CA ALA A 45 10.15 -14.49 10.41
C ALA A 45 10.77 -13.72 11.58
N LEU A 46 11.32 -12.52 11.34
CA LEU A 46 11.84 -11.67 12.41
C LEU A 46 10.75 -11.26 13.41
N VAL A 47 9.56 -10.88 12.93
CA VAL A 47 8.41 -10.59 13.80
C VAL A 47 8.02 -11.82 14.63
N SER A 48 8.06 -13.03 14.04
CA SER A 48 7.77 -14.27 14.77
C SER A 48 8.80 -14.58 15.86
N ILE A 49 10.09 -14.33 15.61
CA ILE A 49 11.13 -14.46 16.63
C ILE A 49 10.85 -13.49 17.79
N LEU A 50 10.52 -12.23 17.50
CA LEU A 50 10.18 -11.25 18.54
C LEU A 50 8.96 -11.66 19.36
N LYS A 51 7.92 -12.20 18.71
CA LYS A 51 6.74 -12.72 19.40
C LYS A 51 7.08 -13.88 20.35
N PHE A 52 8.04 -14.72 19.96
CA PHE A 52 8.48 -15.86 20.77
C PHE A 52 9.30 -15.44 22.00
N LEU A 53 10.11 -14.38 21.87
CA LEU A 53 11.00 -13.91 22.94
C LEU A 53 10.32 -12.96 23.94
N VAL A 54 9.14 -12.44 23.62
CA VAL A 54 8.42 -11.44 24.43
C VAL A 54 7.54 -12.07 25.50
N ASP A 55 7.41 -11.39 26.65
CA ASP A 55 6.46 -11.73 27.70
C ASP A 55 5.03 -11.93 27.13
N PRO A 56 4.32 -13.02 27.50
CA PRO A 56 2.96 -13.29 27.01
C PRO A 56 1.97 -12.13 27.21
N HIS A 57 2.16 -11.33 28.25
CA HIS A 57 1.32 -10.15 28.52
C HIS A 57 1.49 -9.02 27.50
N LYS A 58 2.67 -8.90 26.87
CA LYS A 58 2.95 -7.89 25.84
C LYS A 58 2.64 -8.41 24.43
N LEU A 59 2.60 -9.73 24.24
CA LEU A 59 2.28 -10.35 22.95
C LEU A 59 0.97 -9.83 22.36
N ALA A 60 -0.06 -9.65 23.19
CA ALA A 60 -1.35 -9.11 22.77
C ALA A 60 -1.22 -7.74 22.08
N SER A 61 -0.39 -6.83 22.62
CA SER A 61 -0.16 -5.52 22.02
C SER A 61 0.48 -5.59 20.63
N ILE A 62 1.41 -6.52 20.41
CA ILE A 62 2.02 -6.77 19.10
C ILE A 62 0.97 -7.27 18.12
N VAL A 63 0.15 -8.24 18.55
CA VAL A 63 -0.92 -8.79 17.71
C VAL A 63 -1.92 -7.70 17.33
N TYR A 64 -2.40 -6.90 18.28
CA TYR A 64 -3.33 -5.80 18.01
C TYR A 64 -2.75 -4.75 17.06
N TRP A 65 -1.48 -4.36 17.24
CA TRP A 65 -0.85 -3.40 16.34
C TRP A 65 -0.73 -3.92 14.90
N LEU A 66 -0.45 -5.22 14.72
CA LEU A 66 -0.39 -5.87 13.42
C LEU A 66 -1.75 -5.99 12.72
N MET A 67 -2.87 -5.90 13.46
CA MET A 67 -4.22 -5.97 12.87
C MET A 67 -4.69 -4.65 12.26
N GLY A 68 -3.99 -3.54 12.55
CA GLY A 68 -4.29 -2.22 12.03
C GLY A 68 -5.52 -1.57 12.69
N SER A 69 -5.33 -0.42 13.34
CA SER A 69 -6.39 0.29 14.07
C SER A 69 -6.11 1.79 14.17
N PHE A 70 -7.18 2.59 14.25
CA PHE A 70 -7.12 4.03 14.57
C PHE A 70 -7.50 4.34 16.03
N SER A 71 -7.57 3.33 16.90
CA SER A 71 -7.95 3.50 18.31
C SER A 71 -6.94 4.34 19.12
N LEU A 72 -5.68 4.37 18.71
CA LEU A 72 -4.59 5.14 19.36
C LEU A 72 -4.32 6.50 18.69
N ALA A 73 -5.24 7.01 17.87
CA ALA A 73 -5.03 8.24 17.11
C ALA A 73 -4.99 9.49 18.01
N ASP A 74 -3.96 10.31 17.86
CA ASP A 74 -3.77 11.60 18.52
C ASP A 74 -3.35 12.69 17.50
N TRP A 75 -3.65 13.95 17.81
CA TRP A 75 -3.38 15.10 16.92
C TRP A 75 -1.91 15.23 16.47
N PRO A 76 -0.90 15.06 17.35
CA PRO A 76 0.50 15.04 16.94
C PRO A 76 0.80 13.99 15.85
N SER A 77 0.35 12.74 16.04
CA SER A 77 0.55 11.68 15.04
C SER A 77 -0.17 11.99 13.73
N VAL A 78 -1.36 12.59 13.79
CA VAL A 78 -2.11 13.05 12.60
C VAL A 78 -1.32 14.08 11.81
N TRP A 79 -0.77 15.12 12.45
CA TRP A 79 0.01 16.15 11.76
C TRP A 79 1.30 15.59 11.14
N ILE A 80 2.01 14.73 11.86
CA ILE A 80 3.22 14.06 11.36
C ILE A 80 2.86 13.20 10.14
N SER A 81 1.82 12.37 10.25
CA SER A 81 1.38 11.52 9.13
C SER A 81 0.89 12.34 7.95
N ALA A 82 0.12 13.40 8.17
CA ALA A 82 -0.40 14.28 7.12
C ALA A 82 0.74 14.95 6.35
N SER A 83 1.76 15.47 7.03
CA SER A 83 2.92 16.08 6.37
C SER A 83 3.71 15.05 5.54
N GLY A 84 3.93 13.84 6.07
CA GLY A 84 4.65 12.77 5.37
C GLY A 84 3.88 12.25 4.15
N CYS A 85 2.58 11.99 4.31
CA CYS A 85 1.68 11.61 3.23
C CYS A 85 1.59 12.71 2.17
N ALA A 86 1.48 13.99 2.54
CA ALA A 86 1.48 15.09 1.59
C ALA A 86 2.79 15.15 0.78
N ALA A 87 3.94 15.06 1.45
CA ALA A 87 5.26 15.04 0.81
C ALA A 87 5.40 13.87 -0.18
N ALA A 88 4.81 12.70 0.14
CA ALA A 88 4.80 11.52 -0.71
C ALA A 88 3.80 11.61 -1.88
N CYS A 89 2.62 12.18 -1.66
CA CYS A 89 1.56 12.26 -2.66
C CYS A 89 1.80 13.35 -3.72
N VAL A 90 2.51 14.44 -3.38
CA VAL A 90 2.85 15.52 -4.32
C VAL A 90 3.59 15.00 -5.57
N PRO A 91 4.73 14.28 -5.47
CA PRO A 91 5.42 13.78 -6.66
C PRO A 91 4.56 12.80 -7.46
N LEU A 92 3.79 11.91 -6.79
CA LEU A 92 2.85 10.99 -7.47
C LEU A 92 1.81 11.76 -8.28
N HIS A 93 1.24 12.83 -7.71
CA HIS A 93 0.25 13.64 -8.38
C HIS A 93 0.85 14.45 -9.54
N LEU A 94 2.02 15.06 -9.37
CA LEU A 94 2.68 15.82 -10.43
C LEU A 94 3.09 14.94 -11.62
N MET A 95 3.49 13.70 -11.35
CA MET A 95 3.90 12.73 -12.36
C MET A 95 2.75 11.84 -12.85
N ARG A 96 1.49 12.13 -12.49
CA ARG A 96 0.31 11.31 -12.84
C ARG A 96 0.18 11.00 -14.34
N TRP A 97 0.56 11.92 -15.22
CA TRP A 97 0.50 11.69 -16.67
C TRP A 97 1.62 10.76 -17.17
N ARG A 98 2.77 10.71 -16.48
CA ARG A 98 3.87 9.79 -16.79
C ARG A 98 3.50 8.34 -16.49
N LEU A 99 2.62 8.11 -15.51
CA LEU A 99 2.05 6.78 -15.24
C LEU A 99 1.29 6.23 -16.45
N ASN A 100 0.59 7.08 -17.22
CA ASN A 100 -0.07 6.65 -18.46
C ASN A 100 0.96 6.22 -19.52
N ALA A 101 2.03 7.00 -19.69
CA ALA A 101 3.10 6.65 -20.63
C ALA A 101 3.78 5.33 -20.24
N LEU A 102 4.11 5.15 -18.95
CA LEU A 102 4.67 3.90 -18.41
C LEU A 102 3.73 2.70 -18.57
N SER A 103 2.42 2.92 -18.70
CA SER A 103 1.45 1.84 -18.89
C SER A 103 1.39 1.34 -20.34
N MET A 104 1.91 2.10 -21.32
CA MET A 104 1.93 1.71 -22.73
C MET A 104 3.01 0.68 -23.06
N GLY A 105 4.09 0.64 -22.26
CA GLY A 105 5.25 -0.20 -22.48
C GLY A 105 6.54 0.58 -22.25
N ASP A 106 7.64 -0.11 -21.98
CA ASP A 106 8.91 0.55 -21.68
C ASP A 106 9.51 1.21 -22.93
N GLU A 107 9.28 0.66 -24.13
CA GLU A 107 9.76 1.21 -25.40
C GLU A 107 8.98 2.46 -25.82
N GLU A 108 7.64 2.39 -25.76
CA GLU A 108 6.74 3.51 -26.07
C GLU A 108 6.95 4.67 -25.09
N ALA A 109 7.11 4.38 -23.80
CA ALA A 109 7.41 5.40 -22.80
C ALA A 109 8.74 6.11 -23.11
N ARG A 110 9.79 5.36 -23.48
CA ARG A 110 11.08 5.95 -23.86
C ARG A 110 10.96 6.81 -25.11
N ALA A 111 10.18 6.38 -26.11
CA ALA A 111 9.93 7.16 -27.33
C ALA A 111 9.20 8.49 -27.03
N LEU A 112 8.35 8.52 -26.01
CA LEU A 112 7.69 9.73 -25.50
C LEU A 112 8.61 10.62 -24.62
N GLY A 113 9.90 10.30 -24.52
CA GLY A 113 10.89 11.05 -23.73
C GLY A 113 10.81 10.80 -22.22
N VAL A 114 10.13 9.73 -21.79
CA VAL A 114 10.03 9.34 -20.38
C VAL A 114 11.26 8.52 -20.01
N ASN A 115 11.97 8.94 -18.95
CA ASN A 115 13.04 8.13 -18.38
C ASN A 115 12.42 7.06 -17.46
N VAL A 116 12.18 5.87 -18.02
CA VAL A 116 11.47 4.76 -17.36
C VAL A 116 12.09 4.38 -16.02
N GLU A 117 13.42 4.30 -15.95
CA GLU A 117 14.13 3.88 -14.73
C GLU A 117 14.01 4.93 -13.62
N ARG A 118 14.28 6.19 -13.96
CA ARG A 118 14.18 7.32 -13.02
C ARG A 118 12.74 7.48 -12.52
N ASP A 119 11.78 7.48 -13.44
CA ASP A 119 10.39 7.74 -13.07
C ASP A 119 9.83 6.58 -12.24
N ARG A 120 10.17 5.34 -12.56
CA ARG A 120 9.81 4.17 -11.73
C ARG A 120 10.42 4.26 -10.34
N LEU A 121 11.69 4.63 -10.21
CA LEU A 121 12.34 4.79 -8.91
C LEU A 121 11.64 5.86 -8.06
N ILE A 122 11.33 7.02 -8.64
CA ILE A 122 10.63 8.11 -7.94
C ILE A 122 9.24 7.63 -7.48
N MET A 123 8.50 6.93 -8.34
CA MET A 123 7.17 6.41 -8.00
C MET A 123 7.21 5.38 -6.88
N VAL A 124 8.15 4.43 -6.95
CA VAL A 124 8.33 3.43 -5.89
C VAL A 124 8.73 4.10 -4.58
N ALA A 125 9.68 5.04 -4.62
CA ALA A 125 10.11 5.76 -3.42
C ALA A 125 8.98 6.57 -2.78
N ALA A 126 8.19 7.28 -3.60
CA ALA A 126 7.05 8.06 -3.13
C ALA A 126 5.93 7.17 -2.58
N ALA A 127 5.61 6.05 -3.24
CA ALA A 127 4.62 5.09 -2.75
C ALA A 127 5.09 4.44 -1.43
N SER A 128 6.36 4.02 -1.34
CA SER A 128 6.95 3.49 -0.11
C SER A 128 6.93 4.49 1.03
N LEU A 129 7.18 5.78 0.75
CA LEU A 129 7.09 6.84 1.74
C LEU A 129 5.66 7.01 2.26
N ALA A 130 4.67 7.08 1.36
CA ALA A 130 3.25 7.20 1.74
C ALA A 130 2.79 6.01 2.58
N VAL A 131 3.12 4.78 2.16
CA VAL A 131 2.75 3.55 2.88
C VAL A 131 3.47 3.48 4.21
N GLY A 132 4.75 3.84 4.28
CA GLY A 132 5.52 3.89 5.53
C GLY A 132 4.91 4.86 6.55
N CYS A 133 4.51 6.05 6.12
CA CYS A 133 3.80 7.02 6.96
C CYS A 133 2.47 6.46 7.47
N ALA A 134 1.67 5.84 6.60
CA ALA A 134 0.40 5.23 7.00
C ALA A 134 0.59 4.11 8.02
N VAL A 135 1.41 3.09 7.70
CA VAL A 135 1.64 1.92 8.56
C VAL A 135 2.26 2.29 9.90
N SER A 136 3.14 3.30 9.94
CA SER A 136 3.78 3.73 11.19
C SER A 136 2.79 4.21 12.25
N VAL A 137 1.62 4.73 11.85
CA VAL A 137 0.59 5.27 12.75
C VAL A 137 -0.59 4.32 12.89
N SER A 138 -1.04 3.71 11.80
CA SER A 138 -2.27 2.89 11.80
C SER A 138 -2.03 1.39 11.95
N GLY A 139 -0.78 0.92 11.95
CA GLY A 139 -0.48 -0.50 11.79
C GLY A 139 -0.77 -1.01 10.38
N ILE A 140 -0.84 -2.33 10.20
CA ILE A 140 -0.97 -2.96 8.88
C ILE A 140 -2.44 -2.99 8.44
N ILE A 141 -2.78 -2.19 7.43
CA ILE A 141 -4.10 -2.20 6.80
C ILE A 141 -3.97 -2.66 5.35
N GLY A 142 -4.49 -3.86 5.07
CA GLY A 142 -4.43 -4.49 3.76
C GLY A 142 -5.63 -4.19 2.87
N TRP A 143 -5.56 -4.66 1.61
CA TRP A 143 -6.62 -4.68 0.59
C TRP A 143 -7.08 -3.34 0.01
N VAL A 144 -7.02 -2.25 0.76
CA VAL A 144 -7.52 -0.93 0.32
C VAL A 144 -6.85 -0.47 -0.97
N GLY A 145 -5.51 -0.56 -1.02
CA GLY A 145 -4.71 -0.16 -2.19
C GLY A 145 -4.92 -1.04 -3.42
N LEU A 146 -5.50 -2.23 -3.27
CA LEU A 146 -5.91 -3.07 -4.38
C LEU A 146 -7.37 -2.77 -4.74
N MET A 147 -8.28 -2.80 -3.78
CA MET A 147 -9.71 -2.68 -4.03
C MET A 147 -10.12 -1.31 -4.59
N VAL A 148 -9.71 -0.22 -3.92
CA VAL A 148 -10.22 1.12 -4.23
C VAL A 148 -9.80 1.60 -5.63
N PRO A 149 -8.52 1.53 -6.04
CA PRO A 149 -8.14 1.99 -7.38
C PRO A 149 -8.81 1.17 -8.50
N HIS A 150 -9.10 -0.11 -8.27
CA HIS A 150 -9.80 -0.94 -9.26
C HIS A 150 -11.28 -0.56 -9.37
N LEU A 151 -11.96 -0.31 -8.24
CA LEU A 151 -13.33 0.22 -8.24
C LEU A 151 -13.42 1.55 -9.01
N VAL A 152 -12.54 2.48 -8.69
CA VAL A 152 -12.49 3.78 -9.36
C VAL A 152 -12.19 3.59 -10.86
N ARG A 153 -11.23 2.72 -11.22
CA ARG A 153 -10.91 2.42 -12.62
C ARG A 153 -12.12 1.86 -13.39
N MET A 154 -12.92 1.00 -12.77
CA MET A 154 -14.13 0.46 -13.39
C MET A 154 -15.22 1.53 -13.61
N MET A 155 -15.22 2.60 -12.81
CA MET A 155 -16.19 3.70 -12.91
C MET A 155 -15.78 4.80 -13.89
N ILE A 156 -14.51 5.21 -13.89
CA ILE A 156 -14.02 6.39 -14.62
C ILE A 156 -12.94 6.11 -15.67
N GLY A 157 -12.47 4.86 -15.78
CA GLY A 157 -11.45 4.44 -16.74
C GLY A 157 -10.01 4.48 -16.23
N PRO A 158 -9.02 4.14 -17.09
CA PRO A 158 -7.63 3.90 -16.69
C PRO A 158 -6.72 5.14 -16.70
N ASP A 159 -7.21 6.32 -17.10
CA ASP A 159 -6.38 7.54 -17.17
C ASP A 159 -5.97 8.00 -15.76
N HIS A 160 -4.66 7.89 -15.46
CA HIS A 160 -4.07 8.27 -14.17
C HIS A 160 -4.23 9.75 -13.81
N ARG A 161 -4.52 10.63 -14.78
CA ARG A 161 -4.82 12.05 -14.50
C ARG A 161 -6.07 12.22 -13.64
N VAL A 162 -7.04 11.34 -13.83
CA VAL A 162 -8.32 11.34 -13.11
C VAL A 162 -8.34 10.19 -12.08
N LEU A 163 -7.84 9.01 -12.45
CA LEU A 163 -7.81 7.84 -11.58
C LEU A 163 -7.08 8.09 -10.26
N LEU A 164 -5.91 8.74 -10.29
CA LEU A 164 -5.10 8.96 -9.09
C LEU A 164 -5.80 9.85 -8.04
N PRO A 165 -6.26 11.08 -8.34
CA PRO A 165 -6.96 11.91 -7.35
C PRO A 165 -8.28 11.29 -6.88
N PHE A 166 -9.05 10.65 -7.77
CA PHE A 166 -10.28 9.97 -7.36
C PHE A 166 -10.01 8.75 -6.48
N SER A 167 -8.92 8.00 -6.73
CA SER A 167 -8.52 6.88 -5.87
C SER A 167 -8.09 7.36 -4.48
N MET A 168 -7.42 8.52 -4.38
CA MET A 168 -7.07 9.12 -3.10
C MET A 168 -8.33 9.51 -2.31
N ALA A 169 -9.28 10.20 -2.95
CA ALA A 169 -10.52 10.62 -2.31
C ALA A 169 -11.42 9.43 -1.92
N ALA A 170 -11.62 8.48 -2.84
CA ALA A 170 -12.40 7.28 -2.58
C ALA A 170 -11.75 6.40 -1.49
N GLY A 171 -10.41 6.34 -1.44
CA GLY A 171 -9.68 5.61 -0.41
C GLY A 171 -9.88 6.22 0.97
N ALA A 172 -9.79 7.55 1.07
CA ALA A 172 -10.07 8.27 2.30
C ALA A 172 -11.53 8.05 2.76
N ALA A 173 -12.50 8.21 1.85
CA ALA A 173 -13.91 7.99 2.15
C ALA A 173 -14.19 6.54 2.59
N PHE A 174 -13.61 5.55 1.92
CA PHE A 174 -13.73 4.14 2.28
C PHE A 174 -13.14 3.87 3.66
N MET A 175 -11.98 4.43 3.99
CA MET A 175 -11.35 4.23 5.30
C MET A 175 -12.16 4.86 6.44
N VAL A 176 -12.70 6.07 6.25
CA VAL A 176 -13.59 6.71 7.22
C VAL A 176 -14.84 5.87 7.45
N PHE A 177 -15.44 5.36 6.36
CA PHE A 177 -16.60 4.47 6.45
C PHE A 177 -16.26 3.16 7.18
N ALA A 178 -15.15 2.50 6.83
CA ALA A 178 -14.73 1.25 7.43
C ALA A 178 -14.41 1.40 8.92
N ASP A 179 -13.74 2.48 9.33
CA ASP A 179 -13.45 2.76 10.75
C ASP A 179 -14.72 3.10 11.52
N THR A 180 -15.63 3.89 10.93
CA THR A 180 -16.93 4.20 11.54
C THR A 180 -17.75 2.92 11.75
N LEU A 181 -17.78 2.03 10.76
CA LEU A 181 -18.44 0.74 10.89
C LEU A 181 -17.79 -0.12 11.99
N ALA A 182 -16.46 -0.20 12.02
CA ALA A 182 -15.71 -0.96 13.02
C ALA A 182 -16.04 -0.53 14.46
N ARG A 183 -16.13 0.79 14.70
CA ARG A 183 -16.46 1.39 16.02
C ARG A 183 -17.92 1.20 16.46
N ASN A 184 -18.83 0.96 15.52
CA ASN A 184 -20.27 0.86 15.82
C ASN A 184 -20.78 -0.59 15.88
N LEU A 185 -20.00 -1.58 15.43
CA LEU A 185 -20.44 -2.99 15.37
C LEU A 185 -20.34 -3.73 16.71
N ALA A 186 -19.48 -3.29 17.64
CA ALA A 186 -19.29 -3.92 18.93
C ALA A 186 -18.95 -2.90 20.01
N SER A 187 -19.14 -3.29 21.27
CA SER A 187 -18.75 -2.48 22.45
C SER A 187 -17.23 -2.38 22.65
N PHE A 188 -16.45 -3.13 21.88
CA PHE A 188 -14.99 -3.09 21.87
C PHE A 188 -14.49 -2.61 20.50
N ASP A 189 -13.36 -1.91 20.48
CA ASP A 189 -12.77 -1.39 19.24
C ASP A 189 -12.28 -2.53 18.34
N ILE A 190 -13.07 -2.84 17.29
CA ILE A 190 -12.67 -3.79 16.26
C ILE A 190 -11.56 -3.15 15.41
N PRO A 191 -10.41 -3.82 15.21
CA PRO A 191 -9.38 -3.33 14.31
C PRO A 191 -9.92 -3.18 12.88
N VAL A 192 -9.78 -1.98 12.30
CA VAL A 192 -10.29 -1.66 10.96
C VAL A 192 -9.71 -2.57 9.87
N GLY A 193 -8.49 -3.10 10.06
CA GLY A 193 -7.88 -4.04 9.12
C GLY A 193 -8.67 -5.35 8.95
N ILE A 194 -9.46 -5.76 9.94
CA ILE A 194 -10.38 -6.90 9.82
C ILE A 194 -11.51 -6.55 8.84
N ILE A 195 -12.12 -5.38 9.00
CA ILE A 195 -13.21 -4.92 8.13
C ILE A 195 -12.72 -4.78 6.69
N THR A 196 -11.54 -4.18 6.47
CA THR A 196 -11.00 -4.04 5.11
C THR A 196 -10.65 -5.37 4.48
N ALA A 197 -10.18 -6.36 5.24
CA ALA A 197 -9.92 -7.71 4.74
C ALA A 197 -11.20 -8.47 4.36
N LEU A 198 -12.26 -8.35 5.19
CA LEU A 198 -13.58 -8.93 4.92
C LEU A 198 -14.25 -8.32 3.68
N CYS A 199 -14.04 -7.03 3.41
CA CYS A 199 -14.53 -6.39 2.19
C CYS A 199 -13.65 -6.71 0.96
N GLY A 200 -12.33 -6.64 1.13
CA GLY A 200 -11.37 -6.77 0.05
C GLY A 200 -11.28 -8.17 -0.55
N THR A 201 -11.38 -9.21 0.29
CA THR A 201 -11.25 -10.60 -0.17
C THR A 201 -12.39 -10.99 -1.13
N PRO A 202 -13.69 -10.83 -0.79
CA PRO A 202 -14.79 -11.11 -1.72
C PRO A 202 -14.74 -10.23 -2.97
N PHE A 203 -14.37 -8.96 -2.84
CA PHE A 203 -14.22 -8.06 -3.98
C PHE A 203 -13.19 -8.59 -4.98
N PHE A 204 -12.02 -9.03 -4.49
CA PHE A 204 -10.97 -9.53 -5.37
C PHE A 204 -11.35 -10.88 -5.99
N VAL A 205 -12.01 -11.77 -5.24
CA VAL A 205 -12.56 -13.02 -5.79
C VAL A 205 -13.56 -12.75 -6.91
N TYR A 206 -14.45 -11.76 -6.73
CA TYR A 206 -15.37 -11.32 -7.77
C TYR A 206 -14.62 -10.81 -9.02
N LEU A 207 -13.61 -9.97 -8.83
CA LEU A 207 -12.81 -9.43 -9.93
C LEU A 207 -12.07 -10.52 -10.71
N MET A 208 -11.49 -11.50 -10.00
CA MET A 208 -10.82 -12.65 -10.63
C MET A 208 -11.78 -13.46 -11.50
N ARG A 209 -13.01 -13.71 -11.01
CA ARG A 209 -14.04 -14.43 -11.79
C ARG A 209 -14.48 -13.65 -13.02
N LYS A 210 -14.64 -12.34 -12.90
CA LYS A 210 -15.02 -11.47 -14.03
C LYS A 210 -13.90 -11.36 -15.06
N GLY A 211 -12.65 -11.15 -14.62
CA GLY A 211 -11.48 -11.04 -15.50
C GLY A 211 -11.15 -12.36 -16.21
N ALA A 212 -11.33 -13.50 -15.55
CA ALA A 212 -11.19 -14.81 -16.20
C ALA A 212 -12.21 -15.01 -17.32
N ALA A 213 -13.43 -14.46 -17.20
CA ALA A 213 -14.45 -14.52 -18.24
C ALA A 213 -14.11 -13.62 -19.45
N GLU A 214 -13.37 -12.53 -19.27
CA GLU A 214 -12.94 -11.62 -20.36
C GLU A 214 -11.61 -12.05 -21.02
N SER A 215 -10.74 -12.80 -20.32
CA SER A 215 -9.41 -13.21 -20.83
C SER A 215 -9.34 -14.63 -21.43
N TRP A 216 -10.40 -15.45 -21.32
CA TRP A 216 -10.44 -16.83 -21.83
C TRP A 216 -11.49 -17.01 -22.96
N GLY A 217 -11.99 -15.90 -23.49
CA GLY A 217 -13.02 -15.87 -24.51
C GLY A 217 -12.88 -14.67 -25.43
N LYS A 218 -11.73 -14.55 -26.10
CA LYS A 218 -11.54 -14.04 -27.46
C LYS A 218 -10.07 -14.20 -27.87
#